data_AF-A0AB36GPZ7-F1
#
_entry.id   AF-A0AB36GPZ7-F1
#
_cell.length_a   1.000
_cell.length_b   1.000
_cell.length_c   1.000
_cell.angle_alpha   90.00
_cell.angle_beta   90.00
_cell.angle_gamma   90.00
#
_symmetry.space_group_name_H-M   'P 1'
#
loop_
_entity.id
_entity.type
_entity.pdbx_description
1 polymer ?
#
loop_
_entity_poly.entity_id
_entity_poly.type
_entity_poly.pdbx_seq_one_letter_code
_entity_poly.pdbx_strand_id
1 'polypeptide(L)'
;MSARLILEDEPGTWVEFIHAGARYRARRDPMDLGHEFVTQLPENPRLIWRLFDESSQIRAMTAAYAQGGLYEQLDAYFEATGLSIYKVALAALAVENIDLLEVDLLRIGIDVRDWLDPEGGLSTRRVVALYEDFLERPETLVGAKRWDIKPADKAALAVAMFHASFSESGDEHSFLKSPKKLAQELEDARIAAEKRERMSRDRKTVLTDGSGGSFESSTDASLRMLEEIAAAQ
;
A
#
# COMPACT_ATOMS: atom_id res chain seq x y z
N MET A 1 -23.62 2.91 8.91
CA MET A 1 -23.00 3.47 10.14
C MET A 1 -23.70 4.78 10.47
N SER A 2 -24.23 4.94 11.69
CA SER A 2 -24.91 6.18 12.09
C SER A 2 -23.88 7.22 12.48
N ALA A 3 -23.83 8.37 11.79
CA ALA A 3 -22.91 9.46 12.09
C ALA A 3 -23.03 9.96 13.55
N ARG A 4 -24.20 9.79 14.15
CA ARG A 4 -24.46 10.11 15.56
C ARG A 4 -23.59 9.31 16.53
N LEU A 5 -23.34 8.03 16.23
CA LEU A 5 -22.53 7.18 17.11
C LEU A 5 -21.06 7.62 17.14
N ILE A 6 -20.55 8.20 16.05
CA ILE A 6 -19.17 8.68 15.93
C ILE A 6 -18.96 9.96 16.74
N LEU A 7 -20.02 10.79 16.84
CA LEU A 7 -19.98 12.08 17.54
C LEU A 7 -20.21 11.94 19.06
N GLU A 8 -20.76 10.81 19.51
CA GLU A 8 -21.03 10.49 20.92
C GLU A 8 -19.94 9.57 21.53
N ASP A 9 -18.75 9.55 20.94
CA ASP A 9 -17.65 8.69 21.39
C ASP A 9 -16.88 9.36 22.54
N GLU A 10 -17.13 8.88 23.76
CA GLU A 10 -16.35 9.22 24.95
C GLU A 10 -15.50 8.03 25.41
N PRO A 11 -14.29 8.26 25.95
CA PRO A 11 -13.41 7.21 26.46
C PRO A 11 -14.09 6.37 27.55
N GLY A 12 -13.84 5.06 27.56
CA GLY A 12 -14.38 4.15 28.58
C GLY A 12 -15.90 3.98 28.58
N THR A 13 -16.61 4.42 27.53
CA THR A 13 -18.06 4.27 27.43
C THR A 13 -18.49 2.81 27.31
N TRP A 14 -19.69 2.53 27.81
CA TRP A 14 -20.32 1.22 27.72
C TRP A 14 -21.43 1.24 26.67
N VAL A 15 -21.62 0.11 26.00
CA VAL A 15 -22.76 -0.17 25.14
C VAL A 15 -23.52 -1.36 25.71
N GLU A 16 -24.84 -1.33 25.55
CA GLU A 16 -25.70 -2.45 25.86
C GLU A 16 -26.31 -3.01 24.58
N PHE A 17 -26.36 -4.32 24.49
CA PHE A 17 -26.91 -5.01 23.32
C PHE A 17 -27.60 -6.31 23.73
N ILE A 18 -28.43 -6.82 22.83
CA ILE A 18 -29.23 -8.02 23.07
C ILE A 18 -28.73 -9.11 22.13
N HIS A 19 -28.46 -10.29 22.69
CA HIS A 19 -28.16 -11.48 21.91
C HIS A 19 -28.87 -12.69 22.55
N ALA A 20 -29.53 -13.51 21.74
CA ALA A 20 -30.31 -14.67 22.19
C ALA A 20 -31.31 -14.36 23.34
N GLY A 21 -31.92 -13.17 23.33
CA GLY A 21 -32.88 -12.73 24.35
C GLY A 21 -32.26 -12.26 25.68
N ALA A 22 -30.93 -12.30 25.81
CA ALA A 22 -30.21 -11.79 26.98
C ALA A 22 -29.59 -10.41 26.69
N ARG A 23 -29.60 -9.53 27.70
CA ARG A 23 -28.93 -8.23 27.66
C ARG A 23 -27.49 -8.36 28.14
N TYR A 24 -26.56 -7.82 27.36
CA TYR A 24 -25.14 -7.76 27.66
C TYR A 24 -24.69 -6.31 27.70
N ARG A 25 -23.67 -6.05 28.52
CA ARG A 25 -22.99 -4.77 28.61
C ARG A 25 -21.51 -4.96 28.31
N ALA A 26 -20.99 -4.16 27.39
CA ALA A 26 -19.60 -4.22 26.94
C ALA A 26 -19.02 -2.84 26.69
N ARG A 27 -17.70 -2.75 26.69
CA ARG A 27 -16.95 -1.56 26.28
C ARG A 27 -17.29 -1.20 24.84
N ARG A 28 -17.55 0.09 24.60
CA ARG A 28 -18.03 0.58 23.31
C ARG A 28 -16.93 0.62 22.25
N ASP A 29 -15.67 0.72 22.65
CA ASP A 29 -14.53 0.69 21.74
C ASP A 29 -13.79 -0.64 21.85
N PRO A 30 -13.59 -1.39 20.75
CA PRO A 30 -12.77 -2.59 20.78
C PRO A 30 -11.32 -2.35 21.22
N MET A 31 -10.81 -1.12 21.04
CA MET A 31 -9.45 -0.75 21.45
C MET A 31 -9.24 -0.77 22.97
N ASP A 32 -10.31 -0.79 23.76
CA ASP A 32 -10.25 -1.09 25.20
C ASP A 32 -9.63 -2.48 25.50
N LEU A 33 -9.54 -3.37 24.52
CA LEU A 33 -8.78 -4.62 24.65
C LEU A 33 -7.26 -4.42 24.67
N GLY A 34 -6.76 -3.36 24.07
CA GLY A 34 -5.36 -3.20 23.66
C GLY A 34 -5.13 -3.54 22.19
N HIS A 35 -4.26 -2.77 21.54
CA HIS A 35 -3.92 -2.89 20.12
C HIS A 35 -3.42 -4.29 19.73
N GLU A 36 -2.71 -4.96 20.64
CA GLU A 36 -2.19 -6.32 20.47
C GLU A 36 -3.28 -7.39 20.40
N PHE A 37 -4.45 -7.14 21.01
CA PHE A 37 -5.57 -8.07 21.04
C PHE A 37 -6.63 -7.72 19.99
N VAL A 38 -6.78 -6.45 19.62
CA VAL A 38 -7.67 -6.03 18.52
C VAL A 38 -7.28 -6.68 17.21
N THR A 39 -5.97 -6.77 16.92
CA THR A 39 -5.46 -7.43 15.70
C THR A 39 -5.81 -8.92 15.63
N GLN A 40 -5.91 -9.58 16.79
CA GLN A 40 -6.23 -11.01 16.90
C GLN A 40 -7.72 -11.29 16.95
N LEU A 41 -8.56 -10.27 17.13
CA LEU A 41 -10.00 -10.46 17.35
C LEU A 41 -10.74 -11.16 16.19
N PRO A 42 -10.39 -10.93 14.90
CA PRO A 42 -10.97 -11.69 13.79
C PRO A 42 -10.65 -13.19 13.84
N GLU A 43 -9.47 -13.56 14.32
CA GLU A 43 -8.99 -14.95 14.39
C GLU A 43 -9.38 -15.63 15.71
N ASN A 44 -9.54 -14.85 16.78
CA ASN A 44 -9.90 -15.30 18.11
C ASN A 44 -11.09 -14.50 18.67
N PRO A 45 -12.33 -14.84 18.26
CA PRO A 45 -13.55 -14.17 18.71
C PRO A 45 -13.77 -14.21 20.23
N ARG A 46 -13.13 -15.13 20.97
CA ARG A 46 -13.28 -15.23 22.43
C ARG A 46 -12.73 -14.00 23.16
N LEU A 47 -11.87 -13.23 22.50
CA LEU A 47 -11.34 -11.98 23.06
C LEU A 47 -12.44 -10.96 23.36
N ILE A 48 -13.60 -11.01 22.69
CA ILE A 48 -14.71 -10.08 22.99
C ILE A 48 -15.18 -10.16 24.43
N TRP A 49 -15.05 -11.32 25.09
CA TRP A 49 -15.51 -11.48 26.46
C TRP A 49 -14.74 -10.61 27.45
N ARG A 50 -13.53 -10.18 27.09
CA ARG A 50 -12.74 -9.22 27.91
C ARG A 50 -13.27 -7.79 27.82
N LEU A 51 -14.05 -7.47 26.79
CA LEU A 51 -14.73 -6.18 26.67
C LEU A 51 -15.99 -6.11 27.53
N PHE A 52 -16.49 -7.25 28.03
CA PHE A 52 -17.76 -7.31 28.74
C PHE A 52 -17.56 -6.93 30.20
N ASP A 53 -18.61 -6.41 30.85
CA ASP A 53 -18.58 -6.32 32.31
C ASP A 53 -18.58 -7.73 32.92
N GLU A 54 -18.12 -7.86 34.18
CA GLU A 54 -17.95 -9.17 34.83
C GLU A 54 -19.22 -10.03 34.75
N SER A 55 -20.39 -9.40 34.93
CA SER A 55 -21.68 -10.08 34.90
C SER A 55 -22.02 -10.61 33.51
N SER A 56 -21.78 -9.80 32.47
CA SER A 56 -22.09 -10.11 31.08
C SER A 56 -21.07 -11.09 30.52
N GLN A 57 -19.81 -11.01 30.95
CA GLN A 57 -18.74 -11.93 30.60
C GLN A 57 -19.10 -13.36 31.00
N ILE A 58 -19.47 -13.57 32.27
CA ILE A 58 -19.84 -14.91 32.75
C ILE A 58 -21.05 -15.44 31.98
N ARG A 59 -22.11 -14.63 31.83
CA ARG A 59 -23.31 -15.04 31.07
C ARG A 59 -22.99 -15.38 29.63
N ALA A 60 -22.18 -14.57 28.97
CA ALA A 60 -21.75 -14.73 27.58
C ALA A 60 -20.95 -16.02 27.39
N MET A 61 -19.95 -16.25 28.24
CA MET A 61 -19.14 -17.46 28.22
C MET A 61 -20.01 -18.71 28.44
N THR A 62 -20.85 -18.71 29.48
CA THR A 62 -21.74 -19.85 29.75
C THR A 62 -22.69 -20.13 28.60
N ALA A 63 -23.30 -19.10 28.01
CA ALA A 63 -24.17 -19.25 26.85
C ALA A 63 -23.41 -19.84 25.66
N ALA A 64 -22.23 -19.31 25.34
CA ALA A 64 -21.41 -19.77 24.23
C ALA A 64 -20.94 -21.23 24.39
N TYR A 65 -20.56 -21.65 25.60
CA TYR A 65 -20.15 -23.03 25.86
C TYR A 65 -21.33 -24.01 25.87
N ALA A 66 -22.51 -23.59 26.32
CA ALA A 66 -23.67 -24.46 26.43
C ALA A 66 -24.46 -24.58 25.12
N GLN A 67 -24.56 -23.49 24.36
CA GLN A 67 -25.48 -23.37 23.22
C GLN A 67 -24.77 -23.00 21.91
N GLY A 68 -23.47 -22.68 21.94
CA GLY A 68 -22.77 -22.10 20.80
C GLY A 68 -23.10 -20.62 20.63
N GLY A 69 -22.93 -20.07 19.42
CA GLY A 69 -23.35 -18.69 19.13
C GLY A 69 -22.29 -17.60 19.32
N LEU A 70 -21.00 -17.96 19.44
CA LEU A 70 -19.93 -16.98 19.71
C LEU A 70 -19.78 -15.95 18.59
N TYR A 71 -19.89 -16.37 17.33
CA TYR A 71 -19.77 -15.46 16.19
C TYR A 71 -21.00 -14.54 16.09
N GLU A 72 -22.18 -15.05 16.37
CA GLU A 72 -23.41 -14.28 16.42
C GLU A 72 -23.43 -13.28 17.59
N GLN A 73 -22.77 -13.63 18.69
CA GLN A 73 -22.52 -12.71 19.81
C GLN A 73 -21.51 -11.62 19.44
N LEU A 74 -20.44 -11.98 18.74
CA LEU A 74 -19.45 -11.04 18.17
C LEU A 74 -20.13 -10.04 17.23
N ASP A 75 -20.95 -10.54 16.30
CA ASP A 75 -21.66 -9.72 15.33
C ASP A 75 -22.65 -8.77 16.03
N ALA A 76 -23.41 -9.25 17.02
CA ALA A 76 -24.32 -8.41 17.79
C ALA A 76 -23.57 -7.29 18.56
N TYR A 77 -22.38 -7.59 19.09
CA TYR A 77 -21.52 -6.60 19.71
C TYR A 77 -21.02 -5.54 18.70
N PHE A 78 -20.57 -5.98 17.52
CA PHE A 78 -20.12 -5.07 16.47
C PHE A 78 -21.24 -4.17 15.96
N GLU A 79 -22.42 -4.73 15.72
CA GLU A 79 -23.58 -3.95 15.33
C GLU A 79 -23.91 -2.86 16.36
N ALA A 80 -23.89 -3.22 17.65
CA ALA A 80 -24.14 -2.28 18.75
C ALA A 80 -23.08 -1.17 18.85
N THR A 81 -21.81 -1.50 18.57
CA THR A 81 -20.72 -0.52 18.51
C THR A 81 -20.65 0.21 17.17
N GLY A 82 -21.56 -0.03 16.24
CA GLY A 82 -21.56 0.59 14.91
C GLY A 82 -20.39 0.18 14.02
N LEU A 83 -19.72 -0.93 14.38
CA LEU A 83 -18.65 -1.55 13.62
C LEU A 83 -19.19 -2.80 12.89
N SER A 84 -18.38 -3.33 11.99
CA SER A 84 -18.61 -4.63 11.37
C SER A 84 -17.31 -5.42 11.45
N ILE A 85 -17.35 -6.72 11.21
CA ILE A 85 -16.14 -7.54 11.20
C ILE A 85 -15.10 -7.03 10.20
N TYR A 86 -15.56 -6.51 9.06
CA TYR A 86 -14.71 -5.83 8.07
C TYR A 86 -14.02 -4.60 8.65
N LYS A 87 -14.76 -3.76 9.41
CA LYS A 87 -14.19 -2.56 10.03
C LYS A 87 -13.19 -2.88 11.14
N VAL A 88 -13.39 -3.99 11.85
CA VAL A 88 -12.39 -4.46 12.82
C VAL A 88 -11.16 -5.03 12.12
N ALA A 89 -11.32 -5.73 11.01
CA ALA A 89 -10.18 -6.14 10.19
C ALA A 89 -9.42 -4.92 9.62
N LEU A 90 -10.12 -3.84 9.24
CA LEU A 90 -9.48 -2.58 8.87
C LEU A 90 -8.75 -1.92 10.04
N ALA A 91 -9.33 -1.95 11.25
CA ALA A 91 -8.64 -1.47 12.44
C ALA A 91 -7.36 -2.28 12.73
N ALA A 92 -7.41 -3.61 12.58
CA ALA A 92 -6.25 -4.47 12.69
C ALA A 92 -5.16 -4.09 11.65
N LEU A 93 -5.56 -3.91 10.39
CA LEU A 93 -4.67 -3.46 9.32
C LEU A 93 -4.09 -2.06 9.59
N ALA A 94 -4.87 -1.16 10.20
CA ALA A 94 -4.41 0.15 10.61
C ALA A 94 -3.33 0.05 11.71
N VAL A 95 -3.47 -0.86 12.67
CA VAL A 95 -2.44 -1.16 13.68
C VAL A 95 -1.18 -1.75 13.03
N GLU A 96 -1.30 -2.64 12.04
CA GLU A 96 -0.14 -3.16 11.31
C GLU A 96 0.62 -2.09 10.52
N ASN A 97 -0.08 -1.02 10.13
CA ASN A 97 0.47 0.11 9.39
C ASN A 97 0.57 1.38 10.24
N ILE A 98 0.71 1.23 11.56
CA ILE A 98 0.63 2.34 12.52
C ILE A 98 1.63 3.46 12.19
N ASP A 99 2.84 3.12 11.77
CA ASP A 99 3.88 4.10 11.44
C ASP A 99 3.48 5.03 10.29
N LEU A 100 2.78 4.49 9.29
CA LEU A 100 2.30 5.26 8.14
C LEU A 100 1.08 6.08 8.52
N LEU A 101 0.18 5.46 9.29
CA LEU A 101 -1.05 6.09 9.76
C LEU A 101 -0.75 7.26 10.70
N GLU A 102 0.22 7.12 11.60
CA GLU A 102 0.64 8.18 12.52
C GLU A 102 1.02 9.45 11.76
N VAL A 103 1.84 9.32 10.71
CA VAL A 103 2.24 10.47 9.89
C VAL A 103 1.04 11.09 9.17
N ASP A 104 0.14 10.28 8.61
CA ASP A 104 -1.05 10.79 7.92
C ASP A 104 -2.06 11.45 8.88
N LEU A 105 -2.21 10.94 10.11
CA LEU A 105 -3.02 11.55 11.16
C LEU A 105 -2.42 12.88 11.66
N LEU A 106 -1.10 12.92 11.86
CA LEU A 106 -0.41 14.14 12.28
C LEU A 106 -0.55 15.27 11.26
N ARG A 107 -0.60 14.95 9.96
CA ARG A 107 -0.86 15.93 8.89
C ARG A 107 -2.22 16.63 9.02
N ILE A 108 -3.20 15.99 9.65
CA ILE A 108 -4.52 16.55 9.93
C ILE A 108 -4.70 16.97 11.41
N GLY A 109 -3.62 16.98 12.18
CA GLY A 109 -3.60 17.44 13.58
C GLY A 109 -4.18 16.45 14.58
N ILE A 110 -4.14 15.14 14.27
CA ILE A 110 -4.62 14.07 15.15
C ILE A 110 -3.41 13.25 15.62
N ASP A 111 -3.33 12.97 16.92
CA ASP A 111 -2.33 12.05 17.49
C ASP A 111 -2.89 10.62 17.50
N VAL A 112 -2.09 9.66 17.03
CA VAL A 112 -2.47 8.24 17.04
C VAL A 112 -2.53 7.68 18.47
N ARG A 113 -1.79 8.28 19.41
CA ARG A 113 -1.79 7.88 20.83
C ARG A 113 -3.16 8.04 21.47
N ASP A 114 -3.92 9.04 21.05
CA ASP A 114 -5.30 9.25 21.50
C ASP A 114 -6.23 8.10 21.10
N TRP A 115 -5.82 7.23 20.17
CA TRP A 115 -6.54 6.01 19.83
C TRP A 115 -5.97 4.78 20.54
N LEU A 116 -4.64 4.69 20.65
CA LEU A 116 -3.98 3.54 21.28
C LEU A 116 -4.19 3.49 22.80
N ASP A 117 -4.41 4.64 23.43
CA ASP A 117 -4.73 4.74 24.85
C ASP A 117 -6.25 4.59 25.06
N PRO A 118 -6.73 3.65 25.90
CA PRO A 118 -8.14 3.56 26.29
C PRO A 118 -8.73 4.84 26.90
N GLU A 119 -7.90 5.70 27.50
CA GLU A 119 -8.32 7.01 28.02
C GLU A 119 -8.34 8.11 26.94
N GLY A 120 -7.80 7.81 25.76
CA GLY A 120 -7.69 8.73 24.63
C GLY A 120 -9.03 9.03 23.95
N GLY A 121 -9.14 10.23 23.39
CA GLY A 121 -10.39 10.76 22.81
C GLY A 121 -10.70 10.28 21.38
N LEU A 122 -9.89 9.40 20.80
CA LEU A 122 -10.01 8.98 19.40
C LEU A 122 -10.52 7.54 19.31
N SER A 123 -11.79 7.37 18.91
CA SER A 123 -12.39 6.04 18.82
C SER A 123 -11.94 5.25 17.59
N THR A 124 -11.98 3.92 17.69
CA THR A 124 -11.74 3.00 16.56
C THR A 124 -12.67 3.27 15.39
N ARG A 125 -13.93 3.68 15.65
CA ARG A 125 -14.87 4.07 14.57
C ARG A 125 -14.33 5.23 13.73
N ARG A 126 -13.79 6.26 14.41
CA ARG A 126 -13.23 7.45 13.75
C ARG A 126 -11.96 7.09 12.98
N VAL A 127 -11.07 6.32 13.60
CA VAL A 127 -9.84 5.87 12.94
C VAL A 127 -10.15 5.04 11.71
N VAL A 128 -11.05 4.07 11.79
CA VAL A 128 -11.43 3.25 10.64
C VAL A 128 -12.02 4.11 9.51
N ALA A 129 -12.88 5.07 9.83
CA ALA A 129 -13.43 5.97 8.81
C ALA A 129 -12.35 6.82 8.11
N LEU A 130 -11.37 7.32 8.87
CA LEU A 130 -10.21 8.04 8.31
C LEU A 130 -9.29 7.12 7.51
N TYR A 131 -9.07 5.90 7.99
CA TYR A 131 -8.24 4.91 7.34
C TYR A 131 -8.84 4.46 6.00
N GLU A 132 -10.17 4.26 5.96
CA GLU A 132 -10.92 4.01 4.72
C GLU A 132 -10.69 5.15 3.70
N ASP A 133 -10.80 6.42 4.13
CA ASP A 133 -10.52 7.58 3.26
C ASP A 133 -9.05 7.62 2.78
N PHE A 134 -8.09 7.41 3.69
CA PHE A 134 -6.67 7.43 3.35
C PHE A 134 -6.28 6.33 2.36
N LEU A 135 -6.85 5.13 2.51
CA LEU A 135 -6.63 4.04 1.56
C LEU A 135 -7.08 4.38 0.13
N GLU A 136 -8.04 5.27 -0.05
CA GLU A 136 -8.50 5.72 -1.37
C GLU A 136 -7.67 6.87 -1.94
N ARG A 137 -6.81 7.47 -1.11
CA ARG A 137 -6.10 8.71 -1.41
C ARG A 137 -4.61 8.45 -1.64
N PRO A 138 -4.15 8.40 -2.91
CA PRO A 138 -2.76 8.12 -3.25
C PRO A 138 -1.75 9.14 -2.68
N GLU A 139 -2.20 10.34 -2.28
CA GLU A 139 -1.37 11.35 -1.64
C GLU A 139 -1.00 11.03 -0.17
N THR A 140 -1.74 10.14 0.48
CA THR A 140 -1.45 9.67 1.85
C THR A 140 -0.39 8.57 1.81
N LEU A 141 0.35 8.38 2.91
CA LEU A 141 1.33 7.29 2.98
C LEU A 141 0.66 5.91 2.96
N VAL A 142 -0.45 5.79 3.69
CA VAL A 142 -1.26 4.56 3.70
C VAL A 142 -1.81 4.25 2.30
N GLY A 143 -2.37 5.24 1.63
CA GLY A 143 -2.86 5.11 0.26
C GLY A 143 -1.72 4.79 -0.71
N ALA A 144 -0.61 5.53 -0.68
CA ALA A 144 0.55 5.27 -1.54
C ALA A 144 1.06 3.82 -1.42
N LYS A 145 1.09 3.26 -0.20
CA LYS A 145 1.42 1.84 0.02
C LYS A 145 0.40 0.90 -0.62
N ARG A 146 -0.90 1.17 -0.51
CA ARG A 146 -1.97 0.36 -1.14
C ARG A 146 -1.84 0.34 -2.67
N TRP A 147 -1.57 1.50 -3.26
CA TRP A 147 -1.46 1.66 -4.72
C TRP A 147 -0.07 1.26 -5.27
N ASP A 148 0.87 0.90 -4.39
CA ASP A 148 2.28 0.61 -4.70
C ASP A 148 2.94 1.73 -5.52
N ILE A 149 2.72 2.99 -5.11
CA ILE A 149 3.28 4.19 -5.75
C ILE A 149 4.12 5.00 -4.76
N LYS A 150 4.90 5.96 -5.27
CA LYS A 150 5.59 6.91 -4.41
C LYS A 150 4.59 7.93 -3.86
N PRO A 151 4.64 8.27 -2.54
CA PRO A 151 3.81 9.34 -2.00
C PRO A 151 4.16 10.65 -2.69
N ALA A 152 3.15 11.37 -3.18
CA ALA A 152 3.31 12.64 -3.85
C ALA A 152 2.16 13.57 -3.49
N ASP A 153 2.41 14.88 -3.57
CA ASP A 153 1.36 15.88 -3.35
C ASP A 153 0.23 15.70 -4.38
N LYS A 154 -1.00 16.01 -3.98
CA LYS A 154 -2.21 15.83 -4.79
C LYS A 154 -2.13 16.57 -6.12
N ALA A 155 -1.52 17.76 -6.12
CA ALA A 155 -1.25 18.52 -7.35
C ALA A 155 -0.27 17.78 -8.28
N ALA A 156 0.78 17.18 -7.73
CA ALA A 156 1.76 16.42 -8.50
C ALA A 156 1.16 15.12 -9.07
N LEU A 157 0.30 14.44 -8.31
CA LEU A 157 -0.47 13.28 -8.79
C LEU A 157 -1.44 13.65 -9.92
N ALA A 158 -2.19 14.74 -9.75
CA ALA A 158 -3.12 15.21 -10.78
C ALA A 158 -2.39 15.57 -12.08
N VAL A 159 -1.24 16.25 -12.00
CA VAL A 159 -0.39 16.57 -13.15
C VAL A 159 0.17 15.29 -13.79
N ALA A 160 0.63 14.33 -12.99
CA ALA A 160 1.13 13.05 -13.47
C ALA A 160 0.04 12.23 -14.20
N MET A 161 -1.17 12.17 -13.64
CA MET A 161 -2.32 11.50 -14.27
C MET A 161 -2.78 12.22 -15.54
N PHE A 162 -2.79 13.54 -15.53
CA PHE A 162 -3.09 14.35 -16.70
C PHE A 162 -2.08 14.05 -17.82
N HIS A 163 -0.78 14.16 -17.56
CA HIS A 163 0.25 13.82 -18.54
C HIS A 163 0.14 12.38 -19.06
N ALA A 164 -0.10 11.41 -18.18
CA ALA A 164 -0.27 10.01 -18.56
C ALA A 164 -1.51 9.77 -19.44
N SER A 165 -2.55 10.61 -19.33
CA SER A 165 -3.75 10.51 -20.17
C SER A 165 -3.55 11.03 -21.60
N PHE A 166 -2.51 11.85 -21.83
CA PHE A 166 -2.15 12.37 -23.15
C PHE A 166 -0.89 11.72 -23.75
N SER A 167 -0.20 10.86 -23.01
CA SER A 167 0.95 10.11 -23.52
C SER A 167 0.48 8.89 -24.33
N GLU A 168 1.32 8.46 -25.29
CA GLU A 168 1.05 7.24 -26.06
C GLU A 168 0.95 6.03 -25.11
N SER A 169 0.10 5.07 -25.47
CA SER A 169 -0.18 3.88 -24.67
C SER A 169 1.10 3.11 -24.32
N GLY A 170 1.64 3.35 -23.12
CA GLY A 170 2.89 2.77 -22.64
C GLY A 170 3.73 3.72 -21.77
N ASP A 171 3.61 5.03 -21.95
CA ASP A 171 4.41 6.01 -21.20
C ASP A 171 3.68 6.52 -19.95
N GLU A 172 3.64 5.67 -18.91
CA GLU A 172 3.19 6.08 -17.57
C GLU A 172 4.17 7.07 -16.92
N HIS A 173 3.66 8.10 -16.24
CA HIS A 173 4.50 9.04 -15.49
C HIS A 173 5.23 8.33 -14.32
N SER A 174 6.48 8.68 -14.03
CA SER A 174 7.32 8.01 -13.02
C SER A 174 6.73 7.97 -11.60
N PHE A 175 5.81 8.89 -11.27
CA PHE A 175 5.10 8.88 -9.98
C PHE A 175 4.01 7.80 -9.89
N LEU A 176 3.47 7.38 -11.03
CA LEU A 176 2.42 6.36 -11.14
C LEU A 176 3.02 4.96 -11.30
N LYS A 177 4.30 4.88 -11.70
CA LYS A 177 5.02 3.61 -11.78
C LYS A 177 5.32 3.10 -10.37
N SER A 178 5.16 1.79 -10.20
CA SER A 178 5.54 1.19 -8.94
C SER A 178 7.05 1.22 -8.70
N PRO A 179 7.50 1.26 -7.43
CA PRO A 179 8.93 1.20 -7.10
C PRO A 179 9.66 0.03 -7.78
N LYS A 180 8.98 -1.11 -7.93
CA LYS A 180 9.53 -2.30 -8.62
C LYS A 180 9.73 -2.05 -10.10
N LYS A 181 8.74 -1.46 -10.80
CA LYS A 181 8.86 -1.10 -12.22
C LYS A 181 9.97 -0.07 -12.44
N LEU A 182 10.07 0.94 -11.58
CA LEU A 182 11.14 1.94 -11.63
C LEU A 182 12.53 1.31 -11.44
N ALA A 183 12.68 0.38 -10.50
CA ALA A 183 13.95 -0.32 -10.28
C ALA A 183 14.34 -1.17 -11.49
N GLN A 184 13.38 -1.84 -12.11
CA GLN A 184 13.60 -2.62 -13.32
C GLN A 184 14.00 -1.72 -14.50
N GLU A 185 13.32 -0.59 -14.71
CA GLU A 185 13.68 0.38 -15.74
C GLU A 185 15.08 0.97 -15.55
N LEU A 186 15.48 1.25 -14.31
CA LEU A 186 16.83 1.71 -14.00
C LEU A 186 17.89 0.65 -14.32
N GLU A 187 17.61 -0.62 -14.02
CA GLU A 187 18.52 -1.72 -14.32
C GLU A 187 18.60 -1.98 -15.83
N ASP A 188 17.47 -1.94 -16.53
CA ASP A 188 17.42 -2.04 -17.99
C ASP A 188 18.15 -0.87 -18.67
N ALA A 189 18.01 0.35 -18.13
CA ALA A 189 18.75 1.52 -18.58
C ALA A 189 20.25 1.37 -18.35
N ARG A 190 20.67 0.79 -17.22
CA ARG A 190 22.07 0.49 -16.92
C ARG A 190 22.64 -0.54 -17.89
N ILE A 191 21.93 -1.65 -18.12
CA ILE A 191 22.33 -2.69 -19.08
C ILE A 191 22.39 -2.11 -20.50
N ALA A 192 21.45 -1.25 -20.89
CA ALA A 192 21.45 -0.58 -22.19
C ALA A 192 22.61 0.42 -22.32
N ALA A 193 22.95 1.15 -21.27
CA ALA A 193 24.12 2.04 -21.24
C ALA A 193 25.42 1.24 -21.38
N GLU A 194 25.58 0.14 -20.63
CA GLU A 194 26.72 -0.76 -20.76
C GLU A 194 26.82 -1.39 -22.16
N LYS A 195 25.69 -1.80 -22.77
CA LYS A 195 25.65 -2.28 -24.16
C LYS A 195 26.06 -1.20 -25.14
N ARG A 196 25.61 0.05 -24.97
CA ARG A 196 26.02 1.20 -25.81
C ARG A 196 27.51 1.49 -25.66
N GLU A 197 28.04 1.44 -24.44
CA GLU A 197 29.48 1.62 -24.20
C GLU A 197 30.30 0.49 -24.86
N ARG A 198 29.87 -0.77 -24.74
CA ARG A 198 30.51 -1.90 -25.45
C ARG A 198 30.47 -1.73 -26.96
N MET A 199 29.31 -1.43 -27.55
CA MET A 199 29.20 -1.16 -28.98
C MET A 199 30.06 0.04 -29.41
N SER A 200 30.20 1.07 -28.57
CA SER A 200 31.06 2.22 -28.87
C SER A 200 32.56 1.86 -28.82
N ARG A 201 32.96 0.98 -27.89
CA ARG A 201 34.33 0.46 -27.82
C ARG A 201 34.63 -0.48 -28.98
N ASP A 202 33.71 -1.40 -29.30
CA ASP A 202 33.83 -2.33 -30.42
C ASP A 202 33.90 -1.58 -31.77
N ARG A 203 33.12 -0.51 -31.93
CA ARG A 203 33.20 0.36 -33.11
C ARG A 203 34.53 1.12 -33.18
N LYS A 204 35.13 1.44 -32.03
CA LYS A 204 36.45 2.11 -31.95
C LYS A 204 37.59 1.12 -32.20
N THR A 205 37.49 -0.13 -31.75
CA THR A 205 38.46 -1.20 -32.05
C THR A 205 38.40 -1.64 -33.50
N VAL A 206 37.22 -1.74 -34.13
CA VAL A 206 37.12 -2.00 -35.58
C VAL A 206 37.75 -0.88 -36.43
N LEU A 207 37.72 0.36 -35.95
CA LEU A 207 38.39 1.49 -36.60
C LEU A 207 39.91 1.55 -36.35
N THR A 208 40.42 0.94 -35.26
CA THR A 208 41.87 0.89 -34.97
C THR A 208 42.55 -0.40 -35.43
N ASP A 209 41.82 -1.52 -35.53
CA ASP A 209 42.31 -2.80 -36.09
C ASP A 209 42.18 -2.81 -37.63
N GLY A 210 41.61 -1.74 -38.20
CA GLY A 210 41.63 -1.41 -39.64
C GLY A 210 42.96 -0.84 -40.14
N SER A 211 44.09 -1.20 -39.53
CA SER A 211 45.43 -1.02 -40.09
C SER A 211 46.14 -2.38 -40.11
N GLY A 212 46.54 -2.97 -41.24
CA GLY A 212 46.61 -2.43 -42.59
C GLY A 212 46.66 -3.54 -43.64
N GLY A 213 45.53 -3.74 -44.31
CA GLY A 213 45.53 -4.18 -45.70
C GLY A 213 45.53 -2.94 -46.57
N SER A 214 46.69 -2.60 -47.11
CA SER A 214 46.98 -1.42 -47.94
C SER A 214 45.87 -1.11 -48.96
N PHE A 215 45.20 0.04 -48.81
CA PHE A 215 44.30 0.56 -49.85
C PHE A 215 45.09 0.85 -51.16
N GLU A 216 46.38 1.17 -51.05
CA GLU A 216 47.30 1.37 -52.17
C GLU A 216 47.49 0.13 -53.06
N SER A 217 47.34 -1.10 -52.54
CA SER A 217 47.51 -2.32 -53.36
C SER A 217 46.30 -2.63 -54.23
N SER A 218 45.11 -2.16 -53.85
CA SER A 218 43.89 -2.36 -54.64
C SER A 218 43.80 -1.38 -55.82
N THR A 219 44.30 -0.15 -55.63
CA THR A 219 44.40 0.86 -56.69
C THR A 219 45.50 0.52 -57.69
N ASP A 220 46.66 0.00 -57.24
CA ASP A 220 47.75 -0.41 -58.14
C ASP A 220 47.42 -1.67 -58.95
N ALA A 221 46.71 -2.64 -58.36
CA ALA A 221 46.24 -3.81 -59.08
C ALA A 221 45.20 -3.45 -60.15
N SER A 222 44.31 -2.50 -59.86
CA SER A 222 43.29 -2.02 -60.80
C SER A 222 43.88 -1.18 -61.94
N LEU A 223 44.92 -0.38 -61.65
CA LEU A 223 45.66 0.39 -62.66
C LEU A 223 46.46 -0.50 -63.62
N ARG A 224 47.14 -1.55 -63.10
CA ARG A 224 47.84 -2.52 -63.96
C ARG A 224 46.89 -3.31 -64.85
N MET A 225 45.71 -3.67 -64.35
CA MET A 225 44.69 -4.35 -65.15
C MET A 225 44.17 -3.46 -66.29
N LEU A 226 44.04 -2.14 -66.06
CA LEU A 226 43.64 -1.18 -67.09
C LEU A 226 44.75 -0.93 -68.12
N GLU A 227 46.02 -0.95 -67.70
CA GLU A 227 47.18 -0.83 -68.61
C GLU A 227 47.35 -2.10 -69.48
N GLU A 228 47.13 -3.30 -68.94
CA GLU A 228 47.17 -4.55 -69.73
C GLU A 228 46.04 -4.62 -70.77
N ILE A 229 44.85 -4.10 -70.47
CA ILE A 229 43.73 -4.04 -71.43
C ILE A 229 44.01 -3.01 -72.54
N ALA A 230 44.68 -1.90 -72.20
CA ALA A 230 45.07 -0.88 -73.18
C ALA A 230 46.23 -1.30 -74.10
N ALA A 231 47.10 -2.21 -73.65
CA ALA A 231 48.21 -2.75 -74.44
C ALA A 231 47.83 -3.95 -75.34
N ALA A 232 46.62 -4.49 -75.20
CA ALA A 232 46.09 -5.63 -75.97
C ALA A 232 45.14 -5.23 -77.12
N GLN A 233 45.01 -3.93 -77.41
CA GLN A 233 44.39 -3.38 -78.64
C GLN A 233 45.47 -2.88 -79.60
#